data_AF-A0A327NE48-F1
#
_entry.id   AF-A0A327NE48-F1
#
_cell.length_a   1.000
_cell.length_b   1.000
_cell.length_c   1.000
_cell.angle_alpha   90.00
_cell.angle_beta   90.00
_cell.angle_gamma   90.00
#
_symmetry.space_group_name_H-M   'P 1'
#
loop_
_entity.id
_entity.type
_entity.pdbx_description
1 polymer ?
#
loop_
_entity_poly.entity_id
_entity_poly.type
_entity_poly.pdbx_seq_one_letter_code
_entity_poly.pdbx_strand_id
1 'polypeptide(L)'
;MAGRAAGVTVSSTGDPGSSASIRIRGFASYGNNNPLYVIDGVPTTDASRINPQDVESIQVLKDASSASIYGARAANGVIIITTKGGKMGKTTLTYDTYYGVQSTPLNRIPKLLNTSELLTYLDKTTATTFVDPIFGQHGSFAIPDRYIVSNGFKGGVSASDPRANPDLYTIADYTNPYQIFQTSPGTNWFDAMSQKGIIQSHQLTASGGNDKSTFSLGMNYFNQQGTFKNTGYDRYSLRLNSSFSPTSFLTVGENLQVSYDNRRVMPP
;
A
#
# COMPACT_ATOMS: atom_id res chain seq x y z
N MET A 1 7.55 -2.65 15.26
CA MET A 1 7.76 -3.99 15.83
C MET A 1 8.68 -4.88 14.99
N ALA A 2 8.81 -4.67 13.67
CA ALA A 2 9.77 -5.41 12.84
C ALA A 2 11.20 -5.31 13.40
N GLY A 3 11.83 -6.46 13.68
CA GLY A 3 13.19 -6.56 14.21
C GLY A 3 13.40 -6.05 15.65
N ARG A 4 12.37 -5.52 16.32
CA ARG A 4 12.48 -4.97 17.69
C ARG A 4 12.13 -5.97 18.80
N ALA A 5 11.61 -7.15 18.44
CA ALA A 5 11.31 -8.23 19.40
C ALA A 5 11.78 -9.59 18.83
N ALA A 6 12.60 -10.32 19.59
CA ALA A 6 13.07 -11.64 19.19
C ALA A 6 11.91 -12.63 19.01
N GLY A 7 11.94 -13.42 17.93
CA GLY A 7 10.92 -14.42 17.62
C GLY A 7 9.59 -13.86 17.08
N VAL A 8 9.54 -12.57 16.73
CA VAL A 8 8.39 -11.93 16.05
C VAL A 8 8.79 -11.62 14.62
N THR A 9 8.11 -12.21 13.65
CA THR A 9 8.26 -11.85 12.24
C THR A 9 7.10 -10.96 11.81
N VAL A 10 7.42 -9.88 11.09
CA VAL A 10 6.45 -8.94 10.56
C VAL A 10 6.67 -8.89 9.06
N SER A 11 5.67 -9.26 8.28
CA SER A 11 5.67 -9.05 6.83
C SER A 11 4.69 -7.95 6.48
N SER A 12 5.15 -6.98 5.71
CA SER A 12 4.33 -5.89 5.19
C SER A 12 4.45 -5.87 3.69
N THR A 13 3.35 -5.64 3.00
CA THR A 13 3.35 -5.29 1.58
C THR A 13 3.71 -3.81 1.42
N GLY A 14 4.12 -3.42 0.21
CA GLY A 14 4.41 -2.02 -0.14
C GLY A 14 3.16 -1.16 -0.36
N ASP A 15 1.97 -1.77 -0.34
CA ASP A 15 0.70 -1.11 -0.58
C ASP A 15 0.35 -0.12 0.54
N PRO A 16 -0.08 1.11 0.21
CA PRO A 16 -0.60 2.06 1.18
C PRO A 16 -1.76 1.47 2.00
N GLY A 17 -1.70 1.68 3.31
CA GLY A 17 -2.73 1.20 4.25
C GLY A 17 -2.84 -0.32 4.38
N SER A 18 -1.90 -1.09 3.81
CA SER A 18 -1.90 -2.54 3.98
C SER A 18 -1.59 -2.94 5.42
N SER A 19 -2.34 -3.92 5.93
CA SER A 19 -2.08 -4.49 7.24
C SER A 19 -0.80 -5.32 7.20
N ALA A 20 0.10 -5.10 8.16
CA ALA A 20 1.25 -5.97 8.33
C ALA A 20 0.81 -7.30 8.96
N SER A 21 1.21 -8.43 8.36
CA SER A 21 1.02 -9.73 8.97
C SER A 21 2.07 -9.93 10.06
N ILE A 22 1.63 -10.25 11.28
CA ILE A 22 2.50 -10.49 12.42
C ILE A 22 2.43 -11.96 12.78
N ARG A 23 3.60 -12.58 12.97
CA ARG A 23 3.72 -13.96 13.44
C ARG A 23 4.62 -14.01 14.67
N ILE A 24 4.17 -14.71 15.70
CA ILE A 24 4.94 -14.97 16.92
C ILE A 24 5.38 -16.44 16.88
N ARG A 25 6.68 -16.70 17.03
CA ARG A 25 7.27 -18.06 17.04
C ARG A 25 7.07 -18.89 15.76
N GLY A 26 6.91 -18.25 14.60
CA GLY A 26 6.86 -18.95 13.31
C GLY A 26 5.56 -19.71 13.04
N PHE A 27 5.62 -20.84 12.32
CA PHE A 27 4.45 -21.60 11.90
C PHE A 27 4.14 -22.70 12.93
N ALA A 28 3.21 -22.43 13.85
CA ALA A 28 2.84 -23.36 14.92
C ALA A 28 1.67 -24.32 14.57
N SER A 29 0.79 -23.95 13.64
CA SER A 29 -0.37 -24.77 13.25
C SER A 29 -0.62 -24.76 11.74
N TYR A 30 -1.34 -25.77 11.24
CA TYR A 30 -1.77 -25.89 9.84
C TYR A 30 -2.99 -24.99 9.50
N GLY A 31 -3.51 -24.20 10.45
CA GLY A 31 -4.65 -23.31 10.29
C GLY A 31 -4.30 -21.81 10.43
N ASN A 32 -5.17 -21.05 11.09
CA ASN A 32 -4.96 -19.63 11.35
C ASN A 32 -3.93 -19.41 12.47
N ASN A 33 -2.83 -18.74 12.14
CA ASN A 33 -1.71 -18.51 13.05
C ASN A 33 -1.55 -17.01 13.41
N ASN A 34 -2.59 -16.20 13.21
CA ASN A 34 -2.58 -14.81 13.64
C ASN A 34 -2.63 -14.74 15.17
N PRO A 35 -1.87 -13.81 15.80
CA PRO A 35 -1.94 -13.58 17.23
C PRO A 35 -3.28 -12.95 17.61
N LEU A 36 -3.65 -13.07 18.88
CA LEU A 36 -4.75 -12.30 19.44
C LEU A 36 -4.25 -10.90 19.81
N TYR A 37 -4.94 -9.85 19.35
CA TYR A 37 -4.69 -8.49 19.81
C TYR A 37 -5.64 -8.16 20.95
N VAL A 38 -5.14 -7.48 21.97
CA VAL A 38 -5.95 -6.98 23.09
C VAL A 38 -5.69 -5.49 23.21
N ILE A 39 -6.71 -4.67 22.97
CA ILE A 39 -6.61 -3.22 23.01
C ILE A 39 -7.40 -2.74 24.24
N ASP A 40 -6.69 -2.17 25.21
CA ASP A 40 -7.28 -1.69 26.48
C ASP A 40 -8.20 -2.72 27.15
N GLY A 41 -7.81 -4.00 27.08
CA GLY A 41 -8.55 -5.14 27.65
C GLY A 41 -9.58 -5.79 26.73
N VAL A 42 -9.91 -5.18 25.58
CA VAL A 42 -10.86 -5.75 24.61
C VAL A 42 -10.14 -6.57 23.55
N PRO A 43 -10.46 -7.86 23.38
CA PRO A 43 -9.85 -8.70 22.35
C PRO A 43 -10.35 -8.34 20.94
N THR A 44 -9.43 -8.20 19.99
CA THR A 44 -9.71 -8.03 18.56
C THR A 44 -8.76 -8.88 17.71
N THR A 45 -9.18 -9.19 16.50
CA THR A 45 -8.35 -9.86 15.49
C THR A 45 -7.68 -8.88 14.54
N ASP A 46 -8.07 -7.60 14.59
CA ASP A 46 -7.56 -6.55 13.71
C ASP A 46 -7.10 -5.34 14.53
N ALA A 47 -5.80 -5.03 14.44
CA ALA A 47 -5.16 -3.87 15.06
C ALA A 47 -4.80 -2.77 14.04
N SER A 48 -5.12 -2.95 12.76
CA SER A 48 -4.74 -2.02 11.68
C SER A 48 -5.37 -0.64 11.80
N ARG A 49 -6.57 -0.59 12.42
CA ARG A 49 -7.35 0.64 12.61
C ARG A 49 -6.86 1.51 13.76
N ILE A 50 -5.95 1.02 14.60
CA ILE A 50 -5.38 1.83 15.67
C ILE A 50 -4.42 2.86 15.06
N ASN A 51 -4.55 4.09 15.52
CA ASN A 51 -3.54 5.11 15.30
C ASN A 51 -2.31 4.85 16.19
N PRO A 52 -1.11 4.59 15.61
CA PRO A 52 0.09 4.31 16.39
C PRO A 52 0.49 5.45 17.34
N GLN A 53 0.11 6.69 17.04
CA GLN A 53 0.42 7.85 17.88
C GLN A 53 -0.37 7.85 19.20
N ASP A 54 -1.46 7.08 19.28
CA ASP A 54 -2.25 6.96 20.51
C ASP A 54 -1.81 5.78 21.39
N VAL A 55 -0.83 4.98 20.91
CA VAL A 55 -0.29 3.83 21.65
C VAL A 55 0.68 4.32 22.72
N GLU A 56 0.46 3.89 23.95
CA GLU A 56 1.37 4.13 25.08
C GLU A 56 2.39 3.00 25.20
N SER A 57 1.92 1.75 25.14
CA SER A 57 2.81 0.60 25.19
C SER A 57 2.29 -0.59 24.40
N ILE A 58 3.22 -1.44 23.96
CA ILE A 58 2.93 -2.71 23.30
C ILE A 58 3.68 -3.80 24.06
N GLN A 59 2.94 -4.79 24.54
CA GLN A 59 3.49 -5.96 25.21
C GLN A 59 3.19 -7.20 24.39
N VAL A 60 4.16 -8.10 24.29
CA VAL A 60 4.01 -9.34 23.52
C VAL A 60 4.17 -10.51 24.47
N LEU A 61 3.07 -11.20 24.72
CA LEU A 61 3.03 -12.43 25.50
C LEU A 61 3.32 -13.60 24.57
N LYS A 62 4.50 -14.19 24.75
CA LYS A 62 5.01 -15.26 23.90
C LYS A 62 4.76 -16.64 24.49
N ASP A 63 4.62 -16.73 25.81
CA ASP A 63 4.53 -18.00 26.54
C ASP A 63 3.10 -18.37 26.89
N ALA A 64 2.81 -19.68 26.83
CA ALA A 64 1.51 -20.25 27.13
C ALA A 64 1.06 -19.93 28.57
N SER A 65 1.97 -19.89 29.54
CA SER A 65 1.65 -19.51 30.93
C SER A 65 1.20 -18.05 31.02
N SER A 66 1.94 -17.12 30.41
CA SER A 66 1.62 -15.69 30.40
C SER A 66 0.34 -15.38 29.61
N ALA A 67 0.07 -16.12 28.55
CA ALA A 67 -1.04 -15.88 27.64
C ALA A 67 -2.33 -16.62 28.03
N SER A 68 -2.24 -17.60 28.95
CA SER A 68 -3.35 -18.47 29.39
C SER A 68 -4.57 -17.71 29.92
N ILE A 69 -4.38 -16.50 30.46
CA ILE A 69 -5.46 -15.62 30.93
C ILE A 69 -6.43 -15.27 29.80
N TYR A 70 -5.95 -15.24 28.54
CA TYR A 70 -6.76 -14.94 27.36
C TYR A 70 -7.33 -16.20 26.66
N GLY A 71 -7.16 -17.38 27.28
CA GLY A 71 -7.79 -18.63 26.87
C GLY A 71 -7.26 -19.23 25.55
N ALA A 72 -8.05 -20.10 24.93
CA ALA A 72 -7.63 -20.87 23.75
C ALA A 72 -7.23 -20.01 22.53
N ARG A 73 -7.73 -18.76 22.43
CA ARG A 73 -7.38 -17.81 21.36
C ARG A 73 -5.95 -17.27 21.47
N ALA A 74 -5.31 -17.46 22.62
CA ALA A 74 -3.94 -17.05 22.90
C ALA A 74 -2.89 -18.07 22.48
N ALA A 75 -3.28 -19.20 21.87
CA ALA A 75 -2.37 -20.28 21.47
C ALA A 75 -1.26 -19.80 20.51
N ASN A 76 -1.54 -18.78 19.69
CA ASN A 76 -0.60 -18.16 18.75
C ASN A 76 0.16 -16.96 19.35
N GLY A 77 0.04 -16.72 20.66
CA GLY A 77 0.56 -15.54 21.36
C GLY A 77 -0.44 -14.37 21.41
N VAL A 78 -0.19 -13.44 22.33
CA VAL A 78 -1.04 -12.26 22.56
C VAL A 78 -0.23 -10.99 22.44
N ILE A 79 -0.77 -10.01 21.72
CA ILE A 79 -0.21 -8.66 21.63
C ILE A 79 -1.16 -7.73 22.38
N ILE A 80 -0.70 -7.24 23.53
CA ILE A 80 -1.43 -6.28 24.34
C ILE A 80 -1.01 -4.88 23.94
N ILE A 81 -1.97 -4.05 23.60
CA ILE A 81 -1.81 -2.65 23.25
C ILE A 81 -2.54 -1.83 24.31
N THR A 82 -1.78 -0.98 24.99
CA THR A 82 -2.34 0.00 25.93
C THR A 82 -2.25 1.38 25.29
N THR A 83 -3.35 2.10 25.33
CA THR A 83 -3.44 3.44 24.74
C THR A 83 -3.23 4.54 25.77
N LYS A 84 -2.81 5.72 25.30
CA LYS A 84 -2.46 6.85 26.15
C LYS A 84 -3.64 7.26 27.03
N GLY A 85 -3.46 7.13 28.35
CA GLY A 85 -4.40 7.59 29.36
C GLY A 85 -4.28 9.08 29.67
N GLY A 86 -5.28 9.61 30.37
CA GLY A 86 -5.21 10.97 30.93
C GLY A 86 -4.21 11.05 32.08
N LYS A 87 -3.47 12.15 32.16
CA LYS A 87 -2.47 12.41 33.22
C LYS A 87 -2.99 13.47 34.18
N MET A 88 -2.78 13.27 35.48
CA MET A 88 -3.08 14.30 36.47
C MET A 88 -2.19 15.53 36.23
N GLY A 89 -2.76 16.72 36.41
CA GLY A 89 -2.09 17.99 36.25
C GLY A 89 -2.70 18.85 35.13
N LYS A 90 -1.97 19.92 34.80
CA LYS A 90 -2.41 20.89 33.79
C LYS A 90 -2.65 20.19 32.44
N THR A 91 -3.69 20.62 31.74
CA THR A 91 -3.93 20.17 30.37
C THR A 91 -2.74 20.49 29.48
N THR A 92 -2.20 19.46 28.85
CA THR A 92 -1.17 19.57 27.83
C THR A 92 -1.80 19.39 26.46
N LEU A 93 -1.41 20.25 25.53
CA LEU A 93 -1.75 20.13 24.12
C LEU A 93 -0.47 19.82 23.35
N THR A 94 -0.49 18.75 22.55
CA THR A 94 0.63 18.34 21.72
C THR A 94 0.16 18.20 20.28
N TYR A 95 0.93 18.77 19.37
CA TYR A 95 0.70 18.65 17.95
C TYR A 95 1.93 18.05 17.29
N ASP A 96 1.78 16.85 16.72
CA ASP A 96 2.86 16.13 16.04
C ASP A 96 2.54 16.06 14.55
N THR A 97 3.52 16.41 13.73
CA THR A 97 3.39 16.36 12.27
C THR A 97 4.63 15.75 11.64
N TYR A 98 4.45 15.00 10.56
CA TYR A 98 5.56 14.60 9.70
C TYR A 98 5.16 14.59 8.24
N TYR A 99 6.17 14.73 7.39
CA TYR A 99 6.05 14.70 5.94
C TYR A 99 7.15 13.83 5.37
N GLY A 100 6.85 13.03 4.35
CA GLY A 100 7.78 12.11 3.72
C GLY A 100 7.50 11.92 2.24
N VAL A 101 8.53 11.57 1.50
CA VAL A 101 8.43 11.20 0.08
C VAL A 101 8.90 9.78 -0.09
N GLN A 102 8.07 8.95 -0.73
CA GLN A 102 8.34 7.57 -1.05
C GLN A 102 8.52 7.43 -2.56
N SER A 103 9.51 6.65 -2.98
CA SER A 103 9.71 6.29 -4.38
C SER A 103 10.04 4.81 -4.50
N THR A 104 9.63 4.19 -5.62
CA THR A 104 10.04 2.83 -5.91
C THR A 104 11.49 2.83 -6.43
N PRO A 105 12.41 2.08 -5.80
CA PRO A 105 13.79 2.02 -6.27
C PRO A 105 13.86 1.26 -7.61
N LEU A 106 14.02 2.01 -8.71
CA LEU A 106 14.01 1.47 -10.07
C LEU A 106 15.12 0.43 -10.32
N ASN A 107 16.20 0.47 -9.54
CA ASN A 107 17.32 -0.47 -9.63
C ASN A 107 17.02 -1.86 -9.05
N ARG A 108 15.90 -2.05 -8.35
CA ARG A 108 15.48 -3.36 -7.82
C ARG A 108 14.54 -4.11 -8.75
N ILE A 109 14.24 -3.53 -9.91
CA ILE A 109 13.33 -4.08 -10.90
C ILE A 109 14.18 -4.67 -12.02
N PRO A 110 13.82 -5.86 -12.55
CA PRO A 110 14.50 -6.41 -13.71
C PRO A 110 14.52 -5.38 -14.85
N LYS A 111 15.70 -5.17 -15.43
CA LYS A 111 15.82 -4.34 -16.63
C LYS A 111 15.08 -5.07 -17.76
N LEU A 112 14.03 -4.44 -18.25
CA LEU A 112 13.29 -4.93 -19.41
C LEU A 112 13.98 -4.46 -20.69
N LEU A 113 13.88 -5.26 -21.75
CA LEU A 113 14.38 -4.87 -23.06
C LEU A 113 13.62 -3.63 -23.53
N ASN A 114 14.36 -2.62 -23.99
CA ASN A 114 13.77 -1.58 -24.82
C ASN A 114 13.52 -2.12 -26.25
N THR A 115 12.79 -1.36 -27.08
CA THR A 115 12.42 -1.81 -28.43
C THR A 115 13.64 -2.13 -29.29
N SER A 116 14.71 -1.33 -29.25
CA SER A 116 15.93 -1.59 -30.03
C SER A 116 16.67 -2.86 -29.59
N GLU A 117 16.72 -3.12 -28.29
CA GLU A 117 17.28 -4.36 -27.73
C GLU A 117 16.42 -5.57 -28.10
N LEU A 118 15.10 -5.41 -28.14
CA LEU A 118 14.18 -6.44 -28.65
C LEU A 118 14.44 -6.76 -30.12
N LEU A 119 14.64 -5.75 -30.99
CA LEU A 119 14.97 -5.99 -32.41
C LEU A 119 16.29 -6.76 -32.55
N THR A 120 17.31 -6.35 -31.79
CA THR A 120 18.61 -7.05 -31.76
C THR A 120 18.46 -8.50 -31.28
N TYR A 121 17.58 -8.74 -30.31
CA TYR A 121 17.27 -10.08 -29.84
C TYR A 121 16.56 -10.91 -30.92
N LEU A 122 15.58 -10.33 -31.63
CA LEU A 122 14.89 -10.99 -32.73
C LEU A 122 15.88 -11.36 -33.85
N ASP A 123 16.76 -10.46 -34.26
CA ASP A 123 17.79 -10.74 -35.27
C ASP A 123 18.71 -11.91 -34.86
N LYS A 124 19.03 -12.04 -33.57
CA LYS A 124 19.91 -13.12 -33.08
C LYS A 124 19.22 -14.47 -32.91
N THR A 125 17.89 -14.48 -32.77
CA THR A 125 17.15 -15.69 -32.35
C THR A 125 16.22 -16.25 -33.41
N THR A 126 15.84 -15.43 -34.40
CA THR A 126 14.92 -15.83 -35.46
C THR A 126 15.65 -16.38 -36.67
N ALA A 127 14.98 -17.23 -37.45
CA ALA A 127 15.51 -17.72 -38.72
C ALA A 127 15.67 -16.56 -39.73
N THR A 128 16.57 -16.71 -40.69
CA THR A 128 16.82 -15.69 -41.74
C THR A 128 15.61 -15.43 -42.65
N THR A 129 14.62 -16.34 -42.65
CA THR A 129 13.36 -16.21 -43.39
C THR A 129 12.24 -15.57 -42.56
N PHE A 130 12.49 -15.27 -41.27
CA PHE A 130 11.47 -14.70 -40.40
C PHE A 130 11.16 -13.25 -40.81
N VAL A 131 9.86 -12.94 -40.86
CA VAL A 131 9.31 -11.62 -41.13
C VAL A 131 8.34 -11.29 -40.00
N ASP A 132 8.64 -10.22 -39.29
CA ASP A 132 7.75 -9.64 -38.29
C ASP A 132 6.80 -8.64 -38.97
N PRO A 133 5.48 -8.77 -38.81
CA PRO A 133 4.51 -7.86 -39.42
C PRO A 133 4.69 -6.38 -39.03
N ILE A 134 5.31 -6.12 -37.88
CA ILE A 134 5.53 -4.78 -37.33
C ILE A 134 6.93 -4.28 -37.68
N PHE A 135 7.96 -5.13 -37.49
CA PHE A 135 9.35 -4.69 -37.56
C PHE A 135 10.04 -4.99 -38.90
N GLY A 136 9.42 -5.76 -39.79
CA GLY A 136 9.97 -6.06 -41.12
C GLY A 136 10.69 -7.41 -41.17
N GLN A 137 11.75 -7.53 -41.96
CA GLN A 137 12.44 -8.81 -42.19
C GLN A 137 13.73 -8.93 -41.35
N HIS A 138 14.07 -10.17 -41.00
CA HIS A 138 15.36 -10.52 -40.37
C HIS A 138 16.56 -9.84 -41.05
N GLY A 139 17.47 -9.29 -40.24
CA GLY A 139 18.64 -8.55 -40.69
C GLY A 139 18.34 -7.11 -41.11
N SER A 140 17.07 -6.69 -41.04
CA SER A 140 16.62 -5.33 -41.36
C SER A 140 15.44 -4.92 -40.48
N PHE A 141 15.32 -5.48 -39.27
CA PHE A 141 14.29 -5.04 -38.34
C PHE A 141 14.47 -3.58 -37.98
N ALA A 142 13.40 -2.80 -38.12
CA ALA A 142 13.38 -1.39 -37.75
C ALA A 142 12.08 -1.05 -37.05
N ILE A 143 12.12 0.00 -36.23
CA ILE A 143 10.91 0.59 -35.68
C ILE A 143 10.23 1.33 -36.86
N PRO A 144 9.03 0.92 -37.30
CA PRO A 144 8.33 1.59 -38.40
C PRO A 144 7.97 3.02 -37.99
N ASP A 145 7.64 3.93 -38.92
CA ASP A 145 7.16 5.28 -38.58
C ASP A 145 5.67 5.27 -38.18
N ARG A 146 4.90 4.32 -38.74
CA ARG A 146 3.46 4.17 -38.54
C ARG A 146 3.09 2.70 -38.34
N TYR A 147 2.13 2.47 -37.46
CA TYR A 147 1.49 1.17 -37.29
C TYR A 147 0.04 1.24 -37.75
N ILE A 148 -0.35 0.36 -38.66
CA ILE A 148 -1.67 0.35 -39.27
C ILE A 148 -2.45 -0.86 -38.76
N VAL A 149 -3.71 -0.63 -38.39
CA VAL A 149 -4.68 -1.68 -38.07
C VAL A 149 -5.89 -1.50 -38.97
N SER A 150 -6.06 -2.43 -39.91
CA SER A 150 -7.19 -2.47 -40.85
C SER A 150 -7.66 -3.91 -41.08
N ASN A 151 -8.75 -4.08 -41.83
CA ASN A 151 -9.30 -5.41 -42.14
C ASN A 151 -8.39 -6.25 -43.07
N GLY A 152 -7.49 -5.61 -43.83
CA GLY A 152 -6.58 -6.28 -44.78
C GLY A 152 -5.10 -6.20 -44.44
N PHE A 153 -4.71 -5.38 -43.46
CA PHE A 153 -3.31 -5.18 -43.09
C PHE A 153 -3.19 -4.77 -41.62
N LYS A 154 -2.28 -5.46 -40.91
CA LYS A 154 -1.88 -5.14 -39.54
C LYS A 154 -0.36 -5.17 -39.49
N GLY A 155 0.28 -4.02 -39.41
CA GLY A 155 1.73 -3.97 -39.52
C GLY A 155 2.34 -2.58 -39.55
N GLY A 156 3.67 -2.57 -39.53
CA GLY A 156 4.49 -1.38 -39.59
C GLY A 156 4.75 -0.91 -41.01
N VAL A 157 4.72 0.40 -41.25
CA VAL A 157 5.10 1.02 -42.53
C VAL A 157 5.89 2.30 -42.31
N SER A 158 6.60 2.76 -43.34
CA SER A 158 7.23 4.09 -43.35
C SER A 158 6.19 5.19 -43.46
N ALA A 159 6.55 6.42 -43.10
CA ALA A 159 5.66 7.57 -43.18
C ALA A 159 5.27 7.92 -44.63
N SER A 160 6.08 7.51 -45.60
CA SER A 160 5.87 7.70 -47.04
C SER A 160 5.04 6.60 -47.70
N ASP A 161 4.71 5.52 -46.99
CA ASP A 161 3.92 4.42 -47.54
C ASP A 161 2.49 4.90 -47.84
N PRO A 162 1.89 4.60 -49.02
CA PRO A 162 0.53 4.99 -49.35
C PRO A 162 -0.52 4.54 -48.31
N ARG A 163 -0.26 3.45 -47.59
CA ARG A 163 -1.12 2.94 -46.52
C ARG A 163 -1.10 3.86 -45.29
N ALA A 164 -0.07 4.67 -45.12
CA ALA A 164 0.03 5.66 -44.05
C ALA A 164 -0.70 6.98 -44.36
N ASN A 165 -1.44 7.09 -45.47
CA ASN A 165 -2.19 8.30 -45.81
C ASN A 165 -3.24 8.63 -44.72
N PRO A 166 -3.16 9.80 -44.05
CA PRO A 166 -4.13 10.22 -43.04
C PRO A 166 -5.58 10.21 -43.50
N ASP A 167 -5.86 10.42 -44.80
CA ASP A 167 -7.22 10.40 -45.35
C ASP A 167 -7.88 9.02 -45.28
N LEU A 168 -7.08 7.96 -45.11
CA LEU A 168 -7.60 6.60 -44.93
C LEU A 168 -8.08 6.36 -43.50
N TYR A 169 -7.72 7.19 -42.52
CA TYR A 169 -8.08 6.99 -41.12
C TYR A 169 -9.60 7.08 -40.91
N THR A 170 -10.21 6.00 -40.42
CA THR A 170 -11.61 5.98 -40.02
C THR A 170 -11.88 4.97 -38.91
N ILE A 171 -12.63 5.41 -37.91
CA ILE A 171 -13.21 4.56 -36.85
C ILE A 171 -14.74 4.60 -36.86
N ALA A 172 -15.34 5.32 -37.82
CA ALA A 172 -16.78 5.52 -37.91
C ALA A 172 -17.49 4.27 -38.44
N ASP A 173 -16.84 3.52 -39.33
CA ASP A 173 -17.32 2.24 -39.82
C ASP A 173 -16.71 1.10 -39.00
N TYR A 174 -17.52 0.54 -38.09
CA TYR A 174 -17.11 -0.60 -37.26
C TYR A 174 -16.87 -1.89 -38.05
N THR A 175 -17.38 -2.00 -39.28
CA THR A 175 -17.18 -3.18 -40.14
C THR A 175 -15.87 -3.12 -40.93
N ASN A 176 -15.33 -1.91 -41.14
CA ASN A 176 -14.06 -1.70 -41.82
C ASN A 176 -13.25 -0.54 -41.22
N PRO A 177 -12.82 -0.64 -39.95
CA PRO A 177 -12.01 0.39 -39.33
C PRO A 177 -10.62 0.43 -39.98
N TYR A 178 -10.06 1.63 -40.09
CA TYR A 178 -8.71 1.87 -40.56
C TYR A 178 -8.01 2.82 -39.60
N GLN A 179 -7.14 2.27 -38.75
CA GLN A 179 -6.45 3.03 -37.72
C GLN A 179 -4.98 3.17 -38.08
N ILE A 180 -4.47 4.39 -37.94
CA ILE A 180 -3.08 4.74 -38.21
C ILE A 180 -2.51 5.32 -36.93
N PHE A 181 -1.56 4.62 -36.33
CA PHE A 181 -0.88 5.03 -35.12
C PHE A 181 0.52 5.52 -35.45
N GLN A 182 0.92 6.64 -34.84
CA GLN A 182 2.34 6.96 -34.78
C GLN A 182 3.02 5.99 -33.83
N THR A 183 4.11 5.40 -34.27
CA THR A 183 4.89 4.46 -33.48
C THR A 183 5.77 5.21 -32.48
N SER A 184 6.07 4.55 -31.37
CA SER A 184 6.95 5.06 -30.34
C SER A 184 8.20 4.18 -30.28
N PRO A 185 9.38 4.73 -29.95
CA PRO A 185 10.59 3.94 -29.72
C PRO A 185 10.47 2.99 -28.52
N GLY A 186 9.36 3.01 -27.79
CA GLY A 186 9.08 2.16 -26.64
C GLY A 186 8.65 3.00 -25.45
N THR A 187 7.80 2.43 -24.60
CA THR A 187 7.39 3.06 -23.34
C THR A 187 7.99 2.30 -22.18
N ASN A 188 8.65 3.00 -21.26
CA ASN A 188 8.99 2.42 -19.97
C ASN A 188 7.70 2.33 -19.13
N TRP A 189 7.00 1.21 -19.25
CA TRP A 189 5.73 0.99 -18.55
C TRP A 189 5.86 1.10 -17.04
N PHE A 190 7.00 0.69 -16.47
CA PHE A 190 7.24 0.79 -15.05
C PHE A 190 7.32 2.25 -14.59
N ASP A 191 8.11 3.06 -15.31
CA ASP A 191 8.18 4.50 -15.03
C ASP A 191 6.80 5.15 -15.22
N ALA A 192 6.08 4.79 -16.30
CA ALA A 192 4.77 5.32 -16.62
C ALA A 192 3.69 5.02 -15.56
N MET A 193 3.72 3.84 -14.93
CA MET A 193 2.80 3.47 -13.85
C MET A 193 3.25 3.94 -12.46
N SER A 194 4.53 4.26 -12.30
CA SER A 194 5.10 4.71 -11.03
C SER A 194 4.93 6.21 -10.79
N GLN A 195 5.02 6.61 -9.54
CA GLN A 195 5.04 8.00 -9.10
C GLN A 195 5.80 8.13 -7.77
N LYS A 196 6.18 9.36 -7.42
CA LYS A 196 6.61 9.69 -6.06
C LYS A 196 5.37 9.82 -5.19
N GLY A 197 5.26 8.97 -4.16
CA GLY A 197 4.18 9.03 -3.18
C GLY A 197 4.52 10.00 -2.05
N ILE A 198 3.59 10.90 -1.73
CA ILE A 198 3.69 11.75 -0.55
C ILE A 198 3.05 11.06 0.66
N ILE A 199 3.68 11.17 1.82
CA ILE A 199 3.16 10.69 3.09
C ILE A 199 3.10 11.87 4.07
N GLN A 200 1.97 12.03 4.73
CA GLN A 200 1.79 13.06 5.76
C GLN A 200 0.94 12.53 6.91
N SER A 201 1.22 13.04 8.11
CA SER A 201 0.44 12.76 9.31
C SER A 201 0.33 14.01 10.14
N HIS A 202 -0.87 14.24 10.68
CA HIS A 202 -1.19 15.32 11.60
C HIS A 202 -1.88 14.72 12.81
N GLN A 203 -1.25 14.82 13.97
CA GLN A 203 -1.77 14.36 15.25
C GLN A 203 -1.98 15.55 16.17
N LEU A 204 -3.17 15.65 16.74
CA LEU A 204 -3.46 16.54 17.85
C LEU A 204 -3.82 15.69 19.06
N THR A 205 -3.15 15.93 20.19
CA THR A 205 -3.42 15.22 21.44
C THR A 205 -3.61 16.21 22.57
N ALA A 206 -4.71 16.10 23.30
CA ALA A 206 -4.96 16.85 24.52
C ALA A 206 -5.07 15.87 25.68
N SER A 207 -4.32 16.08 26.76
CA SER A 207 -4.38 15.23 27.95
C SER A 207 -4.29 16.05 29.22
N GLY A 208 -5.01 15.65 30.27
CA GLY A 208 -4.97 16.35 31.55
C GLY A 208 -5.92 15.75 32.56
N GLY A 209 -5.98 16.35 33.74
CA GLY A 209 -6.86 15.88 34.78
C GLY A 209 -6.57 16.47 36.15
N ASN A 210 -7.47 16.22 37.08
CA ASN A 210 -7.32 16.51 38.50
C ASN A 210 -7.43 15.20 39.31
N ASP A 211 -7.46 15.33 40.62
CA ASP A 211 -7.48 14.19 41.55
C ASP A 211 -8.74 13.31 41.42
N LYS A 212 -9.80 13.80 40.75
CA LYS A 212 -11.06 13.08 40.56
C LYS A 212 -11.34 12.67 39.12
N SER A 213 -10.67 13.28 38.13
CA SER A 213 -10.94 13.01 36.72
C SER A 213 -9.70 13.19 35.87
N THR A 214 -9.45 12.24 34.98
CA THR A 214 -8.41 12.35 33.94
C THR A 214 -9.01 12.09 32.57
N PHE A 215 -8.45 12.74 31.55
CA PHE A 215 -8.86 12.57 30.16
C PHE A 215 -7.67 12.61 29.20
N SER A 216 -7.83 11.94 28.06
CA SER A 216 -6.95 11.96 26.91
C SER A 216 -7.80 11.94 25.65
N LEU A 217 -7.59 12.90 24.77
CA LEU A 217 -8.24 13.02 23.47
C LEU A 217 -7.16 13.07 22.39
N GLY A 218 -7.21 12.12 21.46
CA GLY A 218 -6.35 12.05 20.28
C GLY A 218 -7.17 12.20 19.00
N MET A 219 -6.70 13.04 18.08
CA MET A 219 -7.24 13.19 16.74
C MET A 219 -6.11 13.06 15.73
N ASN A 220 -6.33 12.26 14.67
CA ASN A 220 -5.33 12.01 13.64
C ASN A 220 -5.92 12.11 12.24
N TYR A 221 -5.14 12.73 11.35
CA TYR A 221 -5.29 12.59 9.92
C TYR A 221 -4.00 12.03 9.34
N PHE A 222 -4.11 10.90 8.64
CA PHE A 222 -3.00 10.24 7.97
C PHE A 222 -3.33 10.06 6.49
N ASN A 223 -2.41 10.47 5.62
CA ASN A 223 -2.51 10.32 4.18
C ASN A 223 -1.20 9.74 3.63
N GLN A 224 -1.33 8.67 2.86
CA GLN A 224 -0.22 7.99 2.19
C GLN A 224 -0.58 7.77 0.74
N GLN A 225 0.04 8.51 -0.17
CA GLN A 225 -0.02 8.22 -1.60
C GLN A 225 0.90 7.05 -1.93
N GLY A 226 0.44 6.12 -2.76
CA GLY A 226 1.27 5.01 -3.19
C GLY A 226 2.27 5.39 -4.27
N THR A 227 3.32 4.59 -4.41
CA THR A 227 4.35 4.77 -5.44
C THR A 227 3.90 4.29 -6.83
N PHE A 228 2.68 3.75 -6.93
CA PHE A 228 1.98 3.49 -8.19
C PHE A 228 0.81 4.45 -8.33
N LYS A 229 0.59 4.95 -9.55
CA LYS A 229 -0.52 5.86 -9.86
C LYS A 229 -1.85 5.22 -9.46
N ASN A 230 -2.79 6.05 -9.02
CA ASN A 230 -4.13 5.66 -8.57
C ASN A 230 -4.16 4.75 -7.32
N THR A 231 -3.07 4.65 -6.56
CA THR A 231 -3.04 3.94 -5.28
C THR A 231 -2.80 4.91 -4.12
N GLY A 232 -3.40 4.64 -2.96
CA GLY A 232 -3.28 5.51 -1.79
C GLY A 232 -4.13 5.07 -0.61
N TYR A 233 -3.91 5.70 0.53
CA TYR A 233 -4.61 5.41 1.77
C TYR A 233 -4.81 6.70 2.58
N ASP A 234 -6.02 6.86 3.10
CA ASP A 234 -6.45 7.99 3.90
C ASP A 234 -7.11 7.46 5.17
N ARG A 235 -6.74 7.98 6.34
CA ARG A 235 -7.34 7.61 7.61
C ARG A 235 -7.57 8.82 8.50
N TYR A 236 -8.76 8.90 9.04
CA TYR A 236 -9.16 9.79 10.11
C TYR A 236 -9.37 8.95 11.37
N SER A 237 -8.85 9.39 12.50
CA SER A 237 -9.02 8.68 13.77
C SER A 237 -9.32 9.65 14.89
N LEU A 238 -10.26 9.25 15.74
CA LEU A 238 -10.60 9.92 16.99
C LEU A 238 -10.50 8.89 18.11
N ARG A 239 -9.86 9.28 19.20
CA ARG A 239 -9.74 8.45 20.39
C ARG A 239 -9.97 9.26 21.64
N LEU A 240 -10.83 8.78 22.52
CA LEU A 240 -11.14 9.38 23.80
C LEU A 240 -10.97 8.35 24.90
N ASN A 241 -10.12 8.65 25.87
CA ASN A 241 -9.99 7.87 27.09
C ASN A 241 -10.31 8.78 28.27
N SER A 242 -11.22 8.39 29.16
CA SER A 242 -11.56 9.16 30.35
C SER A 242 -11.66 8.26 31.59
N SER A 243 -11.35 8.81 32.75
CA SER A 243 -11.54 8.17 34.05
C SER A 243 -12.11 9.17 35.04
N PHE A 244 -13.07 8.74 35.83
CA PHE A 244 -13.75 9.56 36.83
C PHE A 244 -13.93 8.78 38.13
N SER A 245 -13.41 9.34 39.22
CA SER A 245 -13.48 8.80 40.58
C SER A 245 -14.27 9.77 41.47
N PRO A 246 -15.62 9.73 41.43
CA PRO A 246 -16.47 10.62 42.23
C PRO A 246 -16.30 10.40 43.74
N THR A 247 -15.98 9.17 44.14
CA THR A 247 -15.73 8.74 45.52
C THR A 247 -14.45 7.91 45.59
N SER A 248 -13.96 7.61 46.80
CA SER A 248 -12.77 6.76 46.98
C SER A 248 -12.99 5.28 46.65
N PHE A 249 -14.24 4.83 46.56
CA PHE A 249 -14.58 3.41 46.32
C PHE A 249 -15.11 3.14 44.91
N LEU A 250 -15.43 4.20 44.14
CA LEU A 250 -16.01 4.08 42.81
C LEU A 250 -15.15 4.82 41.78
N THR A 251 -14.73 4.10 40.75
CA THR A 251 -14.08 4.65 39.55
C THR A 251 -14.83 4.16 38.32
N VAL A 252 -15.15 5.08 37.42
CA VAL A 252 -15.77 4.81 36.13
C VAL A 252 -14.80 5.25 35.05
N GLY A 253 -14.48 4.37 34.12
CA GLY A 253 -13.60 4.66 32.98
C GLY A 253 -14.26 4.38 31.64
N GLU A 254 -13.87 5.13 30.63
CA GLU A 254 -14.32 4.99 29.24
C GLU A 254 -13.11 4.97 28.31
N ASN A 255 -13.12 4.05 27.33
CA ASN A 255 -12.19 4.04 26.22
C ASN A 255 -13.00 3.94 24.91
N LEU A 256 -12.98 5.00 24.12
CA LEU A 256 -13.71 5.12 22.87
C LEU A 256 -12.74 5.36 21.71
N GLN A 257 -12.94 4.61 20.62
CA GLN A 257 -12.20 4.78 19.38
C GLN A 257 -13.15 4.78 18.18
N VAL A 258 -12.96 5.75 17.30
CA VAL A 258 -13.65 5.85 16.02
C VAL A 258 -12.61 6.08 14.93
N SER A 259 -12.66 5.29 13.87
CA SER A 259 -11.77 5.44 12.72
C SER A 259 -12.55 5.32 11.43
N TYR A 260 -12.25 6.19 10.48
CA TYR A 260 -12.73 6.10 9.10
C TYR A 260 -11.53 6.08 8.18
N ASP A 261 -11.45 5.06 7.32
CA ASP A 261 -10.37 4.91 6.37
C ASP A 261 -10.88 4.63 4.96
N ASN A 262 -10.14 5.12 3.98
CA ASN A 262 -10.39 4.89 2.57
C ASN A 262 -9.10 4.40 1.91
N ARG A 263 -9.16 3.22 1.30
CA ARG A 263 -8.03 2.61 0.60
C ARG A 263 -8.31 2.59 -0.89
N ARG A 264 -7.42 3.23 -1.65
CA ARG A 264 -7.38 3.19 -3.11
C ARG A 264 -6.37 2.14 -3.53
N VAL A 265 -6.87 1.04 -4.08
CA VAL A 265 -6.05 -0.04 -4.65
C VAL A 265 -6.12 0.04 -6.17
N MET A 266 -5.09 -0.49 -6.82
CA MET A 266 -5.11 -0.64 -8.27
C MET A 266 -6.25 -1.62 -8.64
N PRO A 267 -7.09 -1.30 -9.64
CA PRO A 267 -8.07 -2.25 -10.15
C PRO A 267 -7.38 -3.56 -10.60
N PRO A 268 -8.05 -4.73 -10.47
CA PRO A 268 -7.52 -6.01 -10.92
C PRO A 268 -7.31 -6.06 -12.44
#